data_AF-Q970A0-F1
#
_entry.id   AF-Q970A0-F1
#
_cell.length_a   1.000
_cell.length_b   1.000
_cell.length_c   1.000
_cell.angle_alpha   90.00
_cell.angle_beta   90.00
_cell.angle_gamma   90.00
#
_symmetry.space_group_name_H-M   'P 1'
#
loop_
_entity.id
_entity.type
_entity.pdbx_description
1 polymer ?
#
loop_
_entity_poly.entity_id
_entity_poly.type
_entity_poly.pdbx_seq_one_letter_code
_entity_poly.pdbx_strand_id
1 'polypeptide(L)'
;MNNSILVKAEKREIMKIITDPFRLFGIISHINILQVFDEENKVFTTLDKINKFPKKFRVMYIFGTPDTGIKTFLGYAEGPNIIPNGVKYQGNSEDETFYWEIEIFVTERIEASNIVFNMNTIYKPKVVQKLLGKDVKELKPDFNFPDHVLKAHLIPYFKFFSGDTLLTEQQ
;
A
#
# COMPACT_ATOMS: atom_id res chain seq x y z
N MET A 1 12.31 -4.90 5.20
CA MET A 1 11.97 -5.23 6.61
C MET A 1 10.85 -6.25 6.59
N ASN A 2 10.88 -7.25 7.47
CA ASN A 2 9.85 -8.29 7.55
C ASN A 2 9.08 -8.07 8.85
N ASN A 3 7.78 -7.77 8.75
CA ASN A 3 6.89 -7.74 9.92
C ASN A 3 5.89 -8.89 9.79
N SER A 4 5.67 -9.64 10.86
CA SER A 4 4.72 -10.76 10.87
C SER A 4 3.68 -10.60 11.96
N ILE A 5 2.44 -10.99 11.65
CA ILE A 5 1.34 -11.04 12.61
C ILE A 5 0.57 -12.36 12.46
N LEU A 6 0.06 -12.87 13.58
CA LEU A 6 -0.91 -13.94 13.60
C LEU A 6 -2.30 -13.30 13.72
N VAL A 7 -3.24 -13.73 12.90
CA VAL A 7 -4.63 -13.25 12.91
C VAL A 7 -5.60 -14.42 12.92
N LYS A 8 -6.67 -14.30 13.72
CA LYS A 8 -7.75 -15.28 13.79
C LYS A 8 -8.71 -15.15 12.60
N ALA A 9 -8.19 -15.41 11.41
CA ALA A 9 -8.96 -15.39 10.15
C ALA A 9 -8.44 -16.45 9.20
N GLU A 10 -9.33 -16.96 8.33
CA GLU A 10 -8.92 -17.92 7.30
C GLU A 10 -8.05 -17.23 6.25
N LYS A 11 -7.08 -17.99 5.69
CA LYS A 11 -6.22 -17.51 4.61
C LYS A 11 -7.05 -16.93 3.46
N ARG A 12 -8.17 -17.57 3.12
CA ARG A 12 -9.07 -17.13 2.04
C ARG A 12 -9.61 -15.72 2.28
N GLU A 13 -9.95 -15.36 3.51
CA GLU A 13 -10.50 -14.05 3.84
C GLU A 13 -9.45 -12.95 3.74
N ILE A 14 -8.24 -13.25 4.23
CA ILE A 14 -7.09 -12.35 4.11
C ILE A 14 -6.72 -12.17 2.63
N MET A 15 -6.71 -13.26 1.85
CA MET A 15 -6.43 -13.20 0.42
C MET A 15 -7.43 -12.29 -0.29
N LYS A 16 -8.74 -12.38 0.00
CA LYS A 16 -9.76 -11.47 -0.58
C LYS A 16 -9.45 -10.00 -0.33
N ILE A 17 -8.90 -9.67 0.85
CA ILE A 17 -8.52 -8.30 1.20
C ILE A 17 -7.32 -7.85 0.37
N ILE A 18 -6.25 -8.64 0.37
CA ILE A 18 -4.98 -8.22 -0.24
C ILE A 18 -4.96 -8.36 -1.76
N THR A 19 -5.87 -9.14 -2.35
CA THR A 19 -6.04 -9.21 -3.82
C THR A 19 -6.96 -8.15 -4.38
N ASP A 20 -7.58 -7.31 -3.55
CA ASP A 20 -8.39 -6.17 -3.99
C ASP A 20 -7.56 -4.88 -3.84
N PRO A 21 -7.06 -4.29 -4.95
CA PRO A 21 -6.30 -3.05 -4.92
C PRO A 21 -7.05 -1.87 -4.30
N PHE A 22 -8.36 -1.77 -4.52
CA PHE A 22 -9.16 -0.66 -3.98
C PHE A 22 -9.20 -0.76 -2.45
N ARG A 23 -9.41 -1.98 -1.94
CA ARG A 23 -9.40 -2.23 -0.51
C ARG A 23 -8.00 -2.07 0.09
N LEU A 24 -6.98 -2.69 -0.51
CA LEU A 24 -5.62 -2.65 0.01
C LEU A 24 -5.05 -1.22 0.02
N PHE A 25 -5.22 -0.46 -1.07
CA PHE A 25 -4.72 0.91 -1.13
C PHE A 25 -5.51 1.84 -0.20
N GLY A 26 -6.80 1.59 -0.02
CA GLY A 26 -7.60 2.23 1.02
C GLY A 26 -7.06 1.97 2.43
N ILE A 27 -6.66 0.73 2.73
CA ILE A 27 -6.02 0.39 4.01
C ILE A 27 -4.67 1.10 4.16
N ILE A 28 -3.84 1.15 3.12
CA ILE A 28 -2.53 1.84 3.14
C ILE A 28 -2.69 3.36 3.36
N SER A 29 -3.83 3.95 3.00
CA SER A 29 -4.18 5.38 3.18
C SER A 29 -3.29 6.42 2.46
N HIS A 30 -2.16 6.00 1.88
CA HIS A 30 -1.21 6.88 1.18
C HIS A 30 -1.27 6.76 -0.34
N ILE A 31 -2.18 5.94 -0.86
CA ILE A 31 -2.32 5.65 -2.29
C ILE A 31 -3.79 5.76 -2.65
N ASN A 32 -4.13 6.72 -3.51
CA ASN A 32 -5.47 6.88 -4.02
C ASN A 32 -5.51 6.50 -5.52
N ILE A 33 -6.41 5.60 -5.91
CA ILE A 33 -6.60 5.21 -7.32
C ILE A 33 -7.42 6.30 -8.01
N LEU A 34 -6.83 6.93 -9.03
CA LEU A 34 -7.50 7.94 -9.85
C LEU A 34 -8.11 7.33 -11.11
N GLN A 35 -7.36 6.45 -11.78
CA GLN A 35 -7.73 5.82 -13.04
C GLN A 35 -7.20 4.40 -13.11
N VAL A 36 -7.83 3.59 -13.96
CA VAL A 36 -7.48 2.19 -14.21
C VAL A 36 -6.99 2.05 -15.66
N PHE A 37 -6.00 1.19 -15.88
CA PHE A 37 -5.51 0.95 -17.23
C PHE A 37 -6.40 -0.05 -17.95
N ASP A 38 -6.98 0.38 -19.06
CA ASP A 38 -7.64 -0.49 -20.02
C ASP A 38 -6.58 -1.16 -20.90
N GLU A 39 -6.35 -2.45 -20.69
CA GLU A 39 -5.39 -3.23 -21.46
C GLU A 39 -5.81 -3.46 -22.91
N GLU A 40 -7.09 -3.32 -23.26
CA GLU A 40 -7.59 -3.48 -24.62
C GLU A 40 -7.31 -2.21 -25.44
N ASN A 41 -7.71 -1.06 -24.91
CA ASN A 41 -7.56 0.24 -25.59
C ASN A 41 -6.24 0.97 -25.26
N LYS A 42 -5.40 0.39 -24.39
CA LYS A 42 -4.10 0.93 -23.94
C LYS A 42 -4.20 2.36 -23.39
N VAL A 43 -5.24 2.65 -22.62
CA VAL A 43 -5.52 3.99 -22.08
C VAL A 43 -5.91 3.93 -20.61
N PHE A 44 -5.53 4.96 -19.85
CA PHE A 44 -6.05 5.16 -18.50
C PHE A 44 -7.47 5.73 -18.56
N THR A 45 -8.40 5.06 -17.89
CA THR A 45 -9.82 5.34 -17.96
C THR A 45 -10.49 5.10 -16.60
N THR A 46 -11.80 5.23 -16.54
CA THR A 46 -12.62 4.99 -15.35
C THR A 46 -13.16 3.55 -15.33
N LEU A 47 -13.53 3.05 -14.15
CA LEU A 47 -13.96 1.66 -13.94
C LEU A 47 -15.19 1.26 -14.77
N ASP A 48 -16.08 2.20 -15.08
CA ASP A 48 -17.28 1.97 -15.90
C ASP A 48 -16.96 1.62 -17.36
N LYS A 49 -15.71 1.81 -17.79
CA LYS A 49 -15.28 1.65 -19.19
C LYS A 49 -14.44 0.41 -19.45
N ILE A 50 -14.23 -0.44 -18.44
CA ILE A 50 -13.40 -1.65 -18.58
C ILE A 50 -14.22 -2.93 -18.41
N ASN A 51 -13.84 -3.97 -19.16
CA ASN A 51 -14.50 -5.27 -19.14
C ASN A 51 -13.73 -6.34 -18.35
N LYS A 52 -12.54 -6.00 -17.85
CA LYS A 52 -11.67 -6.89 -17.07
C LYS A 52 -11.08 -6.13 -15.91
N PHE A 53 -10.93 -6.80 -14.78
CA PHE A 53 -10.34 -6.18 -13.60
C PHE A 53 -8.88 -5.75 -13.89
N PRO A 54 -8.52 -4.48 -13.63
CA PRO A 54 -7.26 -3.91 -14.06
C PRO A 54 -6.13 -4.32 -13.09
N LYS A 55 -4.90 -4.33 -13.60
CA LYS A 55 -3.69 -4.53 -12.79
C LYS A 55 -2.78 -3.32 -12.72
N LYS A 56 -3.04 -2.29 -13.52
CA LYS A 56 -2.27 -1.05 -13.54
C LYS A 56 -3.19 0.12 -13.25
N PHE A 57 -2.70 1.04 -12.45
CA PHE A 57 -3.47 2.14 -11.90
C PHE A 57 -2.67 3.43 -12.05
N ARG A 58 -3.37 4.50 -12.40
CA ARG A 58 -2.86 5.85 -12.16
C ARG A 58 -3.27 6.23 -10.75
N VAL A 59 -2.31 6.65 -9.95
CA VAL A 59 -2.51 6.92 -8.53
C VAL A 59 -2.05 8.31 -8.14
N MET A 60 -2.63 8.82 -7.06
CA MET A 60 -2.10 9.95 -6.31
C MET A 60 -1.49 9.41 -5.03
N TYR A 61 -0.21 9.70 -4.82
CA TYR A 61 0.44 9.48 -3.54
C TYR A 61 0.22 10.68 -2.62
N ILE A 62 -0.06 10.43 -1.36
CA ILE A 62 -0.45 11.45 -0.38
C ILE A 62 0.45 11.32 0.86
N PHE A 63 1.08 12.40 1.28
CA PHE A 63 1.97 12.46 2.45
C PHE A 63 1.66 13.68 3.30
N GLY A 64 1.99 13.59 4.59
CA GLY A 64 1.68 14.61 5.59
C GLY A 64 0.26 14.48 6.14
N THR A 65 -0.13 15.46 6.95
CA THR A 65 -1.47 15.57 7.53
C THR A 65 -2.07 16.94 7.21
N PRO A 66 -3.38 17.15 7.43
CA PRO A 66 -3.94 18.50 7.34
C PRO A 66 -3.18 19.53 8.20
N ASP A 67 -2.67 19.11 9.36
CA ASP A 67 -1.96 19.99 10.31
C ASP A 67 -0.52 20.29 9.89
N THR A 68 0.15 19.34 9.24
CA THR A 68 1.55 19.49 8.79
C THR A 68 1.70 19.92 7.34
N GLY A 69 0.58 19.99 6.61
CA GLY A 69 0.49 20.25 5.18
C GLY A 69 0.55 18.96 4.37
N ILE A 70 -0.39 18.84 3.42
CA ILE A 70 -0.48 17.68 2.54
C ILE A 70 0.40 17.90 1.31
N LYS A 71 1.26 16.92 1.00
CA LYS A 71 2.01 16.83 -0.24
C LYS A 71 1.49 15.69 -1.09
N THR A 72 1.25 15.97 -2.36
CA THR A 72 0.77 14.97 -3.31
C THR A 72 1.65 14.94 -4.55
N PHE A 73 1.81 13.76 -5.14
CA PHE A 73 2.35 13.61 -6.48
C PHE A 73 1.67 12.46 -7.21
N LEU A 74 1.59 12.59 -8.54
CA LEU A 74 1.01 11.58 -9.40
C LEU A 74 2.00 10.44 -9.63
N GLY A 75 1.46 9.28 -9.97
CA GLY A 75 2.26 8.10 -10.26
C GLY A 75 1.44 6.95 -10.79
N TYR A 76 2.08 5.80 -10.79
CA TYR A 76 1.51 4.54 -11.22
C TYR A 76 1.70 3.48 -10.14
N ALA A 77 0.72 2.59 -10.04
CA ALA A 77 0.80 1.38 -9.22
C ALA A 77 0.42 0.17 -10.07
N GLU A 78 0.96 -0.99 -9.72
CA GLU A 78 0.69 -2.26 -10.38
C GLU A 78 0.47 -3.37 -9.35
N GLY A 79 -0.51 -4.24 -9.63
CA GLY A 79 -0.89 -5.42 -8.85
C GLY A 79 -2.41 -5.67 -8.87
N PRO A 80 -2.91 -6.71 -8.17
CA PRO A 80 -2.13 -7.73 -7.50
C PRO A 80 -1.39 -8.60 -8.51
N ASN A 81 -0.10 -8.81 -8.27
CA ASN A 81 0.65 -9.90 -8.88
C ASN A 81 0.60 -11.08 -7.90
N ILE A 82 -0.13 -12.13 -8.28
CA ILE A 82 -0.27 -13.33 -7.44
C ILE A 82 1.07 -14.07 -7.43
N ILE A 83 1.61 -14.31 -6.24
CA ILE A 83 2.85 -15.04 -5.99
C ILE A 83 2.55 -16.23 -5.06
N PRO A 84 3.46 -17.22 -4.93
CA PRO A 84 3.23 -18.34 -4.03
C PRO A 84 2.89 -17.86 -2.61
N ASN A 85 1.71 -18.26 -2.14
CA ASN A 85 1.17 -17.88 -0.84
C ASN A 85 1.01 -16.36 -0.62
N GLY A 86 0.89 -15.54 -1.65
CA GLY A 86 0.82 -14.10 -1.43
C GLY A 86 0.49 -13.25 -2.64
N VAL A 87 0.70 -11.95 -2.47
CA VAL A 87 0.54 -10.93 -3.50
C VAL A 87 1.71 -9.96 -3.46
N LYS A 88 2.05 -9.43 -4.64
CA LYS A 88 3.00 -8.35 -4.80
C LYS A 88 2.32 -7.15 -5.46
N TYR A 89 2.64 -5.97 -4.93
CA TYR A 89 2.33 -4.68 -5.54
C TYR A 89 3.59 -3.84 -5.62
N GLN A 90 3.62 -2.94 -6.60
CA GLN A 90 4.69 -1.98 -6.77
C GLN A 90 4.15 -0.68 -7.34
N GLY A 91 4.91 0.40 -7.21
CA GLY A 91 4.55 1.65 -7.84
C GLY A 91 5.68 2.66 -7.83
N ASN A 92 5.53 3.65 -8.70
CA ASN A 92 6.48 4.74 -8.87
C ASN A 92 5.75 6.07 -9.04
N SER A 93 6.37 7.17 -8.64
CA SER A 93 5.94 8.51 -9.01
C SER A 93 6.23 8.78 -10.49
N GLU A 94 5.42 9.65 -11.11
CA GLU A 94 5.62 10.08 -12.51
C GLU A 94 6.96 10.80 -12.71
N ASP A 95 7.48 11.46 -11.66
CA ASP A 95 8.76 12.16 -11.69
C ASP A 95 9.98 11.26 -11.36
N GLU A 96 9.73 9.97 -11.12
CA GLU A 96 10.69 8.91 -10.80
C GLU A 96 11.47 9.11 -9.48
N THR A 97 10.98 9.98 -8.61
CA THR A 97 11.65 10.28 -7.34
C THR A 97 11.25 9.34 -6.21
N PHE A 98 10.11 8.67 -6.31
CA PHE A 98 9.61 7.72 -5.32
C PHE A 98 9.26 6.39 -5.98
N TYR A 99 9.75 5.31 -5.40
CA TYR A 99 9.38 3.93 -5.73
C TYR A 99 9.01 3.20 -4.44
N TRP A 100 8.03 2.30 -4.53
CA TRP A 100 7.68 1.38 -3.46
C TRP A 100 7.33 0.00 -4.00
N GLU A 101 7.51 -0.99 -3.15
CA GLU A 101 7.12 -2.37 -3.39
C GLU A 101 6.64 -2.96 -2.07
N ILE A 102 5.56 -3.74 -2.13
CA ILE A 102 5.10 -4.55 -1.01
C ILE A 102 4.78 -5.97 -1.47
N GLU A 103 5.28 -6.93 -0.70
CA GLU A 103 4.92 -8.33 -0.80
C GLU A 103 4.20 -8.73 0.49
N ILE A 104 3.08 -9.43 0.35
CA ILE A 104 2.26 -9.89 1.46
C ILE A 104 2.07 -11.38 1.32
N PHE A 105 2.61 -12.16 2.26
CA PHE A 105 2.49 -13.60 2.30
C PHE A 105 1.53 -14.04 3.40
N VAL A 106 0.70 -15.03 3.11
CA VAL A 106 -0.30 -15.59 4.02
C VAL A 106 -0.12 -17.10 4.10
N THR A 107 0.22 -17.56 5.29
CA THR A 107 0.39 -18.99 5.59
C THR A 107 -0.68 -19.40 6.60
N GLU A 108 -1.42 -20.46 6.27
CA GLU A 108 -2.45 -21.01 7.13
C GLU A 108 -1.85 -21.69 8.38
N ARG A 109 -2.60 -21.60 9.48
CA ARG A 109 -2.34 -22.22 10.78
C ARG A 109 -3.65 -22.82 11.31
N ILE A 110 -3.58 -23.61 12.37
CA ILE A 110 -4.78 -24.14 13.04
C ILE A 110 -5.55 -22.93 13.60
N GLU A 111 -6.77 -22.73 13.10
CA GLU A 111 -7.71 -21.65 13.50
C GLU A 111 -7.20 -20.20 13.31
N ALA A 112 -6.13 -20.01 12.54
CA ALA A 112 -5.51 -18.70 12.32
C ALA A 112 -4.71 -18.66 11.01
N SER A 113 -4.24 -17.48 10.66
CA SER A 113 -3.28 -17.29 9.56
C SER A 113 -2.15 -16.38 10.00
N ASN A 114 -0.93 -16.69 9.55
CA ASN A 114 0.22 -15.82 9.72
C ASN A 114 0.39 -14.97 8.46
N ILE A 115 0.40 -13.65 8.63
CA ILE A 115 0.65 -12.67 7.56
C ILE A 115 2.07 -12.14 7.72
N VAL A 116 2.85 -12.16 6.65
CA VAL A 116 4.19 -11.55 6.58
C VAL A 116 4.17 -10.44 5.56
N PHE A 117 4.59 -9.24 5.97
CA PHE A 117 4.71 -8.07 5.12
C PHE A 117 6.18 -7.75 4.86
N ASN A 118 6.53 -7.59 3.60
CA ASN A 118 7.82 -7.08 3.17
C ASN A 118 7.58 -5.82 2.34
N MET A 119 7.93 -4.66 2.89
CA MET A 119 7.83 -3.40 2.16
C MET A 119 9.21 -2.78 1.97
N ASN A 120 9.45 -2.26 0.77
CA ASN A 120 10.65 -1.53 0.41
C ASN A 120 10.26 -0.22 -0.29
N THR A 121 11.06 0.83 -0.06
CA THR A 121 10.87 2.13 -0.71
C THR A 121 12.21 2.71 -1.11
N ILE A 122 12.22 3.41 -2.24
CA ILE A 122 13.37 4.18 -2.70
C ILE A 122 12.89 5.62 -2.91
N TYR A 123 13.57 6.57 -2.28
CA TYR A 123 13.28 7.99 -2.45
C TYR A 123 14.54 8.77 -2.85
N LYS A 124 14.49 9.39 -4.02
CA LYS A 124 15.59 10.13 -4.66
C LYS A 124 15.07 11.48 -5.19
N PRO A 125 14.82 12.47 -4.31
CA PRO A 125 14.32 13.78 -4.73
C PRO A 125 15.35 14.52 -5.59
N LYS A 126 14.87 15.15 -6.67
CA LYS A 126 15.71 15.99 -7.56
C LYS A 126 16.18 17.24 -6.81
N VAL A 127 17.35 17.77 -7.16
CA VAL A 127 17.94 18.96 -6.50
C VAL A 127 16.96 20.14 -6.51
N VAL A 128 16.29 20.38 -7.63
CA VAL A 128 15.28 21.45 -7.78
C VAL A 128 14.13 21.29 -6.78
N GLN A 129 13.69 20.06 -6.49
CA GLN A 129 12.61 19.83 -5.52
C GLN A 129 13.04 20.15 -4.10
N LYS A 130 14.29 19.84 -3.74
CA LYS A 130 14.88 20.22 -2.45
C LYS A 130 14.92 21.73 -2.29
N LEU A 131 15.37 22.44 -3.34
CA LEU A 131 15.45 23.91 -3.33
C LEU A 131 14.07 24.57 -3.24
N LEU A 132 13.05 23.99 -3.87
CA LEU A 132 11.68 24.50 -3.85
C LEU A 132 10.87 24.05 -2.62
N GLY A 133 11.49 23.38 -1.63
CA GLY A 133 10.79 22.86 -0.45
C GLY A 133 9.72 21.81 -0.77
N LYS A 134 9.79 21.20 -1.95
CA LYS A 134 8.89 20.14 -2.41
C LYS A 134 9.36 18.75 -1.98
N ASP A 135 10.37 18.68 -1.11
CA ASP A 135 10.82 17.43 -0.52
C ASP A 135 9.78 16.87 0.45
N VAL A 136 9.49 15.58 0.33
CA VAL A 136 8.57 14.91 1.25
C VAL A 136 9.35 14.43 2.47
N LYS A 137 9.02 14.95 3.66
CA LYS A 137 9.75 14.64 4.90
C LYS A 137 9.51 13.20 5.32
N GLU A 138 8.29 12.73 5.12
CA GLU A 138 7.81 11.38 5.42
C GLU A 138 8.55 10.32 4.59
N LEU A 139 9.14 10.70 3.44
CA LEU A 139 9.93 9.78 2.61
C LEU A 139 11.42 9.81 2.92
N LYS A 140 11.86 10.65 3.87
CA LYS A 140 13.26 10.65 4.32
C LYS A 140 13.54 9.43 5.21
N PRO A 141 14.81 8.98 5.28
CA PRO A 141 15.19 7.82 6.09
C PRO A 141 14.71 7.89 7.54
N ASP A 142 14.73 9.08 8.15
CA ASP A 142 14.41 9.28 9.57
C ASP A 142 12.94 8.99 9.92
N PHE A 143 12.01 9.16 8.97
CA PHE A 143 10.59 8.85 9.21
C PHE A 143 10.28 7.36 9.06
N ASN A 144 11.07 6.64 8.25
CA ASN A 144 10.86 5.23 7.94
C ASN A 144 9.44 4.92 7.43
N PHE A 145 9.10 5.46 6.25
CA PHE A 145 7.78 5.29 5.63
C PHE A 145 7.30 3.82 5.52
N PRO A 146 8.13 2.83 5.15
CA PRO A 146 7.71 1.43 5.16
C PRO A 146 7.17 1.00 6.52
N ASP A 147 7.88 1.33 7.60
CA ASP A 147 7.48 0.95 8.95
C ASP A 147 6.17 1.64 9.37
N HIS A 148 6.00 2.91 9.00
CA HIS A 148 4.73 3.63 9.19
C HIS A 148 3.56 2.93 8.50
N VAL A 149 3.68 2.60 7.21
CA VAL A 149 2.62 1.90 6.47
C VAL A 149 2.28 0.55 7.11
N LEU A 150 3.30 -0.21 7.54
CA LEU A 150 3.07 -1.51 8.15
C LEU A 150 2.43 -1.39 9.55
N LYS A 151 2.98 -0.56 10.44
CA LYS A 151 2.59 -0.50 11.85
C LYS A 151 1.40 0.40 12.15
N ALA A 152 1.21 1.49 11.39
CA ALA A 152 0.11 2.43 11.62
C ALA A 152 -1.15 2.07 10.82
N HIS A 153 -1.02 1.32 9.73
CA HIS A 153 -2.14 1.05 8.82
C HIS A 153 -2.44 -0.44 8.65
N LEU A 154 -1.53 -1.20 8.04
CA LEU A 154 -1.82 -2.60 7.68
C LEU A 154 -2.01 -3.51 8.90
N ILE A 155 -1.06 -3.51 9.84
CA ILE A 155 -1.12 -4.37 11.03
C ILE A 155 -2.36 -4.06 11.88
N PRO A 156 -2.65 -2.79 12.24
CA PRO A 156 -3.86 -2.46 12.98
C PRO A 156 -5.13 -2.93 12.27
N TYR A 157 -5.25 -2.67 10.96
CA TYR A 157 -6.41 -3.10 10.19
C TYR A 157 -6.63 -4.61 10.28
N PHE A 158 -5.58 -5.42 10.12
CA PHE A 158 -5.71 -6.87 10.18
C PHE A 158 -6.02 -7.41 11.59
N LYS A 159 -5.51 -6.76 12.65
CA LYS A 159 -5.89 -7.07 14.03
C LYS A 159 -7.37 -6.75 14.30
N PHE A 160 -7.85 -5.58 13.86
CA PHE A 160 -9.27 -5.24 13.97
C PHE A 160 -10.16 -6.18 13.17
N PHE A 161 -9.72 -6.55 11.96
CA PHE A 161 -10.45 -7.47 11.09
C PHE A 161 -10.63 -8.87 11.72
N SER A 162 -9.64 -9.40 12.43
CA SER A 162 -9.73 -10.70 13.11
C SER A 162 -10.53 -10.68 14.42
N GLY A 163 -11.06 -9.53 14.82
CA GLY A 163 -11.72 -9.38 16.12
C GLY A 163 -10.73 -9.36 17.30
N ASP A 164 -9.42 -9.21 17.03
CA ASP A 164 -8.44 -8.84 18.05
C ASP A 164 -8.62 -7.36 18.37
N THR A 165 -9.73 -7.06 19.07
CA THR A 165 -9.92 -5.76 19.69
C THR A 165 -8.66 -5.45 20.48
N LEU A 166 -8.05 -4.29 20.22
CA LEU A 166 -6.96 -3.74 21.04
C LEU A 166 -7.41 -3.82 22.50
N LEU A 167 -6.95 -4.85 23.22
CA LEU A 167 -6.88 -4.81 24.67
C LEU A 167 -5.90 -3.68 24.93
N THR A 168 -6.48 -2.50 25.12
CA THR A 168 -5.82 -1.34 25.68
C THR A 168 -4.99 -1.84 26.86
N GLU A 169 -3.68 -1.61 26.78
CA GLU A 169 -2.86 -1.46 27.98
C GLU A 169 -3.60 -0.45 28.87
N GLN A 170 -4.34 -0.96 29.85
CA GLN A 170 -4.73 -0.16 30.99
C GLN A 170 -3.50 -0.04 31.88
N GLN A 171 -3.09 1.22 32.00
CA GLN A 171 -2.10 1.86 32.87
C GLN A 171 -1.62 1.07 34.09
#